data_AF-A0A3E2CE67-F1
#
_entry.id   AF-A0A3E2CE67-F1
#
_cell.length_a   1.000
_cell.length_b   1.000
_cell.length_c   1.000
_cell.angle_alpha   90.00
_cell.angle_beta   90.00
_cell.angle_gamma   90.00
#
_symmetry.space_group_name_H-M   'P 1'
#
loop_
_entity.id
_entity.type
_entity.pdbx_description
1 polymer ?
#
loop_
_entity_poly.entity_id
_entity_poly.type
_entity_poly.pdbx_seq_one_letter_code
_entity_poly.pdbx_strand_id
1 'polypeptide(L)' 'FLFKAYAVQLVENEVSVHVEELCDRLAAVLNVEVGTSVIAAYSTVKDKFGTIIAFGAAVYTPNSGEIRFHLHSNAA' A
#
# COMPACT_ATOMS: atom_id res chain seq x y z
N PHE A 1 17.71 -2.05 5.68
CA PHE A 1 18.62 -1.72 4.57
C PHE A 1 18.73 -0.21 4.37
N LEU A 2 17.66 0.50 3.97
CA LEU A 2 17.68 1.93 3.65
C LEU A 2 18.35 2.84 4.68
N PHE A 3 17.95 2.76 5.94
CA PHE A 3 18.54 3.58 7.00
C PHE A 3 20.03 3.26 7.24
N LYS A 4 20.39 1.98 7.28
CA LYS A 4 21.78 1.56 7.57
C LYS A 4 22.75 1.85 6.42
N ALA A 5 22.31 1.71 5.18
CA ALA A 5 23.17 1.84 4.00
C ALA A 5 23.19 3.27 3.42
N TYR A 6 22.11 4.04 3.60
CA TYR A 6 21.95 5.34 2.94
C TYR A 6 21.54 6.47 3.90
N ALA A 7 21.46 6.22 5.20
CA ALA A 7 20.96 7.18 6.19
C ALA A 7 19.55 7.73 5.88
N VAL A 8 18.78 7.02 5.05
CA VAL A 8 17.41 7.37 4.69
C VAL A 8 16.44 6.83 5.74
N GLN A 9 15.73 7.73 6.41
CA GLN A 9 14.70 7.40 7.39
C GLN A 9 13.32 7.65 6.80
N LEU A 10 12.44 6.67 6.98
CA LEU A 10 11.03 6.76 6.67
C LEU A 10 10.33 7.50 7.81
N VAL A 11 9.74 8.66 7.52
CA VAL A 11 9.09 9.50 8.55
C VAL A 11 7.60 9.66 8.30
N GLU A 12 7.18 9.68 7.03
CA GLU A 12 5.78 9.79 6.64
C GLU A 12 5.45 8.77 5.54
N ASN A 13 4.24 8.21 5.60
CA ASN A 13 3.70 7.39 4.54
C ASN A 13 2.25 7.80 4.27
N GLU A 14 1.99 8.30 3.07
CA GLU A 14 0.65 8.55 2.57
C GLU A 14 0.16 7.30 1.84
N VAL A 15 -0.97 6.75 2.31
CA VAL A 15 -1.54 5.52 1.76
C VAL A 15 -2.96 5.77 1.26
N SER A 16 -3.22 5.39 0.02
CA SER A 16 -4.55 5.39 -0.60
C SER A 16 -5.02 3.95 -0.76
N VAL A 17 -6.22 3.62 -0.32
CA VAL A 17 -6.77 2.26 -0.39
C VAL A 17 -8.05 2.28 -1.22
N HIS A 18 -8.13 1.38 -2.18
CA HIS A 18 -9.22 1.28 -3.14
C HIS A 18 -9.70 -0.17 -3.26
N VAL A 19 -10.98 -0.34 -3.58
CA VAL A 19 -11.49 -1.61 -4.10
C VAL A 19 -11.49 -1.51 -5.62
N GLU A 20 -10.82 -2.44 -6.29
CA GLU A 20 -10.66 -2.44 -7.74
C GLU A 20 -10.99 -3.82 -8.31
N GLU A 21 -11.44 -3.87 -9.56
CA GLU A 21 -11.60 -5.13 -10.30
C GLU A 21 -10.31 -5.45 -11.06
N LEU A 22 -9.84 -6.70 -10.96
CA LEU A 22 -8.61 -7.08 -11.64
C LEU A 22 -8.76 -7.16 -13.16
N CYS A 23 -7.83 -6.52 -13.86
CA CYS A 23 -7.64 -6.75 -15.28
C CYS A 23 -7.03 -8.13 -15.56
N ASP A 24 -7.18 -8.59 -16.80
CA ASP A 24 -6.79 -9.92 -17.26
C ASP A 24 -5.36 -10.30 -16.88
N ARG A 25 -4.43 -9.35 -16.99
CA ARG A 25 -3.00 -9.57 -16.75
C ARG A 25 -2.70 -9.83 -15.27
N LEU A 26 -3.28 -9.03 -14.37
CA LEU A 26 -3.06 -9.18 -12.93
C LEU A 26 -3.82 -10.39 -12.38
N ALA A 27 -5.02 -10.65 -12.88
CA ALA A 27 -5.78 -11.85 -12.54
C ALA A 27 -4.99 -13.13 -12.85
N ALA A 28 -4.33 -13.19 -14.01
CA ALA A 28 -3.48 -14.32 -14.38
C ALA A 28 -2.26 -14.48 -13.45
N VAL A 29 -1.58 -13.39 -13.08
CA VAL A 29 -0.41 -13.42 -12.18
C VAL A 29 -0.80 -13.85 -10.77
N LEU A 30 -1.96 -13.39 -10.29
CA LEU A 30 -2.47 -13.68 -8.94
C LEU A 30 -3.27 -14.99 -8.88
N ASN A 31 -3.45 -15.66 -10.02
CA ASN A 31 -4.19 -16.91 -10.17
C ASN A 31 -5.64 -16.82 -9.63
N VAL A 32 -6.36 -15.80 -10.06
CA VAL A 32 -7.78 -15.56 -9.74
C VAL A 32 -8.56 -15.25 -11.02
N GLU A 33 -9.89 -15.22 -10.93
CA GLU A 33 -10.75 -14.88 -12.07
C GLU A 33 -10.59 -13.40 -12.47
N VAL A 34 -10.70 -13.13 -13.78
CA VAL A 34 -10.77 -11.76 -14.30
C VAL A 34 -11.99 -11.05 -13.69
N GLY A 35 -11.83 -9.78 -13.33
CA GLY A 35 -12.89 -9.01 -12.66
C GLY A 35 -13.02 -9.30 -11.16
N THR A 36 -12.22 -10.21 -10.59
CA THR A 36 -12.20 -10.42 -9.13
C THR A 36 -11.94 -9.09 -8.43
N SER A 37 -12.82 -8.72 -7.50
CA SER A 37 -12.63 -7.53 -6.66
C SER A 37 -11.49 -7.75 -5.68
N VAL A 38 -10.58 -6.79 -5.60
CA VAL A 38 -9.39 -6.81 -4.75
C VAL A 38 -9.27 -5.52 -3.96
N ILE A 39 -8.43 -5.54 -2.93
CA ILE A 39 -8.00 -4.33 -2.25
C ILE A 39 -6.66 -3.90 -2.85
N ALA A 40 -6.61 -2.71 -3.43
CA ALA A 40 -5.40 -2.08 -3.91
C ALA A 40 -4.96 -0.99 -2.92
N ALA A 41 -3.70 -1.02 -2.50
CA ALA A 41 -3.10 -0.02 -1.63
C ALA A 41 -1.92 0.64 -2.34
N TYR A 42 -1.98 1.95 -2.51
CA TYR A 42 -0.92 2.78 -3.08
C TYR A 42 -0.26 3.55 -1.96
N SER A 43 1.07 3.52 -1.90
CA SER A 43 1.86 4.11 -0.83
C SER A 43 2.91 5.05 -1.43
N THR A 44 2.98 6.27 -0.88
CA THR A 44 4.04 7.23 -1.15
C THR A 44 4.75 7.55 0.15
N VAL A 45 6.04 7.28 0.17
CA VAL A 45 6.87 7.35 1.37
C VAL A 45 7.77 8.56 1.29
N LYS A 46 7.79 9.37 2.36
CA LYS A 46 8.61 10.58 2.45
C LYS A 46 9.61 10.51 3.60
N ASP A 47 10.74 11.18 3.41
CA ASP A 47 11.72 11.43 4.47
C ASP A 47 11.32 12.64 5.33
N LYS A 48 12.15 12.97 6.33
CA LYS A 48 11.92 14.09 7.25
C LYS A 48 11.90 15.47 6.58
N PHE A 49 12.37 15.58 5.34
CA PHE A 49 12.38 16.83 4.57
C PHE A 49 11.21 16.89 3.57
N GLY A 50 10.35 15.87 3.55
CA GLY A 50 9.24 15.74 2.60
C GLY A 50 9.66 15.18 1.23
N THR A 51 10.91 14.73 1.07
CA THR A 51 11.37 14.13 -0.19
C THR A 51 10.76 12.75 -0.35
N ILE A 52 10.19 12.44 -1.52
CA ILE A 52 9.70 11.10 -1.84
C ILE A 52 10.89 10.15 -2.01
N ILE A 53 10.94 9.11 -1.18
CA ILE A 53 12.03 8.13 -1.16
C ILE A 53 11.60 6.74 -1.63
N ALA A 54 10.30 6.46 -1.66
CA ALA A 54 9.75 5.26 -2.25
C ALA A 54 8.28 5.47 -2.64
N PHE A 55 7.84 4.70 -3.62
CA PHE A 55 6.44 4.51 -3.95
C PHE A 55 6.18 3.02 -4.18
N GLY A 56 4.97 2.57 -3.90
CA GLY A 56 4.60 1.17 -4.06
C GLY A 56 3.11 0.98 -4.23
N ALA A 57 2.75 -0.10 -4.92
CA ALA A 57 1.39 -0.58 -5.01
C ALA A 57 1.37 -2.03 -4.51
N ALA A 58 0.41 -2.36 -3.65
CA ALA A 58 0.14 -3.70 -3.20
C ALA A 58 -1.30 -4.07 -3.54
N VAL A 59 -1.49 -5.28 -4.05
CA VAL A 59 -2.81 -5.81 -4.40
C VAL A 59 -3.06 -7.05 -3.55
N TYR A 60 -4.16 -7.05 -2.80
CA TYR A 60 -4.58 -8.15 -1.95
C TYR A 60 -5.80 -8.82 -2.55
N THR A 61 -5.66 -10.07 -2.98
CA THR A 61 -6.79 -10.90 -3.43
C THR A 61 -7.72 -11.21 -2.24
N PRO A 62 -8.99 -11.58 -2.50
CA PRO A 62 -9.89 -12.02 -1.43
C PRO A 62 -9.23 -13.08 -0.54
N ASN A 63 -9.35 -12.90 0.78
CA ASN A 63 -8.80 -13.79 1.80
C ASN A 63 -7.26 -13.85 1.90
N SER A 64 -6.51 -13.04 1.16
CA SER A 64 -5.03 -13.02 1.22
C SER A 64 -4.43 -11.91 2.07
N GLY A 65 -5.23 -10.92 2.46
CA GLY A 65 -4.75 -9.75 3.20
C GLY A 65 -5.85 -9.08 4.02
N GLU A 66 -5.43 -8.32 5.02
CA GLU A 66 -6.29 -7.53 5.90
C GLU A 66 -5.64 -6.15 6.09
N ILE A 67 -6.44 -5.08 5.94
CA ILE A 67 -6.02 -3.72 6.29
C ILE A 67 -6.75 -3.32 7.56
N ARG A 68 -6.00 -3.08 8.64
CA ARG A 68 -6.55 -2.62 9.93
C ARG A 68 -6.24 -1.15 10.12
N PHE A 69 -7.28 -0.38 10.43
CA PHE A 69 -7.15 1.02 10.81
C PHE A 69 -7.36 1.16 12.33
N HIS A 70 -6.38 1.74 13.02
CA HIS A 70 -6.50 2.11 14.42
C HIS A 70 -6.88 3.59 14.50
N LEU A 71 -8.15 3.85 14.77
CA LEU A 71 -8.69 5.19 14.90
C LEU A 71 -8.66 5.59 16.37
N HIS A 72 -7.91 6.65 16.67
CA HIS A 72 -7.88 7.27 17.99
C HIS A 72 -8.57 8.63 17.88
N SER A 73 -9.59 8.87 18.71
CA SER A 73 -10.11 10.21 18.88
C SER A 73 -9.26 10.93 19.93
N ASN A 74 -8.69 12.08 19.55
CA ASN A 74 -8.30 13.07 20.54
C ASN A 74 -9.57 13.82 20.92
N ALA A 75 -10.36 13.25 21.84
CA ALA A 75 -11.40 14.02 22.49
C ALA A 75 -10.70 15.12 23.30
N ALA A 76 -10.90 16.38 22.88
CA ALA A 76 -10.48 17.57 23.59
C ALA A 76 -11.45 17.90 24.73
#